data_AF-A0A831KD17-F1
#
_entry.id   AF-A0A831KD17-F1
#
_cell.length_a   1.000
_cell.length_b   1.000
_cell.length_c   1.000
_cell.angle_alpha   90.00
_cell.angle_beta   90.00
_cell.angle_gamma   90.00
#
_symmetry.space_group_name_H-M   'P 1'
#
loop_
_entity.id
_entity.type
_entity.pdbx_description
1 polymer ?
#
loop_
_entity_poly.entity_id
_entity_poly.type
_entity_poly.pdbx_seq_one_letter_code
_entity_poly.pdbx_strand_id
1 'polypeptide(L)'
;MKKVMLALILLAVVTVAAVPLSANAEDLSAAQQKILKSTGVPVYPGSTYTTGDNEIATVLWFSTTDSPDKIMAWYEKKLSGWSVLVLNGSKVLYKGPKGMVAKDLSSKPYIFAEAKHEIPDDTEVEITIRIPK
;
A
#
# COMPACT_ATOMS: atom_id res chain seq x y z
N MET A 1 -61.69 -14.17 26.94
CA MET A 1 -60.77 -15.12 26.29
C MET A 1 -60.65 -14.69 24.82
N LYS A 2 -59.52 -14.39 24.17
CA LYS A 2 -58.08 -14.49 24.39
C LYS A 2 -57.45 -13.24 23.75
N LYS A 3 -56.40 -12.69 24.37
CA LYS A 3 -55.56 -11.62 23.79
C LYS A 3 -54.77 -12.20 22.62
N VAL A 4 -54.85 -11.61 21.43
CA VAL A 4 -53.95 -11.94 20.31
C VAL A 4 -52.85 -10.89 20.31
N MET A 5 -51.68 -11.32 20.77
CA MET A 5 -50.45 -10.53 20.86
C MET A 5 -49.75 -10.65 19.51
N LEU A 6 -49.75 -9.56 18.73
CA LEU A 6 -49.05 -9.49 17.45
C LEU A 6 -47.56 -9.21 17.74
N ALA A 7 -46.72 -10.24 17.65
CA ALA A 7 -45.28 -10.11 17.81
C ALA A 7 -44.67 -9.54 16.51
N LEU A 8 -44.18 -8.28 16.57
CA LEU A 8 -43.28 -7.73 15.57
C LEU A 8 -41.95 -8.47 15.66
N ILE A 9 -41.62 -9.28 14.64
CA ILE A 9 -40.28 -9.83 14.47
C ILE A 9 -39.46 -8.76 13.73
N LEU A 10 -38.62 -8.03 14.46
CA LEU A 10 -37.58 -7.20 13.89
C LEU A 10 -36.54 -8.13 13.24
N LEU A 11 -36.56 -8.20 11.91
CA LEU A 11 -35.51 -8.90 11.16
C LEU A 11 -34.25 -8.03 11.22
N ALA A 12 -33.36 -8.33 12.17
CA ALA A 12 -32.02 -7.76 12.20
C ALA A 12 -31.24 -8.27 10.98
N VAL A 13 -31.17 -7.44 9.93
CA VAL A 13 -30.23 -7.64 8.84
C VAL A 13 -28.84 -7.50 9.45
N VAL A 14 -28.18 -8.63 9.70
CA VAL A 14 -26.76 -8.68 10.02
C VAL A 14 -26.05 -8.20 8.75
N THR A 15 -25.72 -6.92 8.71
CA THR A 15 -24.73 -6.40 7.77
C THR A 15 -23.40 -7.03 8.17
N VAL A 16 -23.01 -8.07 7.44
CA VAL A 16 -21.63 -8.55 7.44
C VAL A 16 -20.80 -7.40 6.92
N ALA A 17 -20.28 -6.57 7.82
CA ALA A 17 -19.23 -5.62 7.50
C ALA A 17 -18.08 -6.48 7.00
N ALA A 18 -17.84 -6.45 5.68
CA ALA A 18 -16.67 -7.05 5.08
C ALA A 18 -15.46 -6.40 5.77
N VAL A 19 -14.84 -7.15 6.68
CA VAL A 19 -13.58 -6.74 7.28
C VAL A 19 -12.60 -6.61 6.11
N PRO A 20 -12.04 -5.43 5.84
CA PRO A 20 -11.03 -5.33 4.80
C PRO A 20 -9.89 -6.27 5.21
N LEU A 21 -9.59 -7.24 4.34
CA LEU A 21 -8.38 -8.06 4.40
C LEU A 21 -7.22 -7.09 4.66
N SER A 22 -6.75 -7.10 5.89
CA SER A 22 -5.67 -6.25 6.33
C SER A 22 -4.43 -6.79 5.63
N ALA A 23 -3.72 -5.94 4.90
CA ALA A 23 -2.36 -6.24 4.51
C ALA A 23 -1.61 -6.65 5.78
N ASN A 24 -0.86 -7.76 5.78
CA ASN A 24 -0.20 -8.22 6.99
C ASN A 24 1.02 -7.34 7.27
N ALA A 25 0.77 -6.18 7.89
CA ALA A 25 1.78 -5.36 8.56
C ALA A 25 2.40 -6.09 9.76
N GLU A 26 1.88 -7.27 10.12
CA GLU A 26 2.35 -8.12 11.22
C GLU A 26 3.75 -8.67 10.97
N ASP A 27 4.15 -8.85 9.71
CA ASP A 27 5.48 -9.36 9.35
C ASP A 27 6.58 -8.29 9.37
N LEU A 28 6.21 -7.00 9.49
CA LEU A 28 7.18 -5.91 9.62
C LEU A 28 7.75 -5.87 11.05
N SER A 29 9.07 -5.74 11.16
CA SER A 29 9.70 -5.46 12.46
C SER A 29 9.20 -4.14 13.05
N ALA A 30 9.29 -4.01 14.38
CA ALA A 30 8.87 -2.78 15.08
C ALA A 30 9.60 -1.53 14.55
N ALA A 31 10.86 -1.67 14.14
CA ALA A 31 11.64 -0.58 13.54
C ALA A 31 11.06 -0.14 12.19
N GLN A 32 10.75 -1.09 11.30
CA GLN A 32 10.16 -0.81 9.98
C GLN A 32 8.75 -0.21 10.11
N GLN A 33 7.93 -0.71 11.05
CA GLN A 33 6.63 -0.13 11.35
C GLN A 33 6.76 1.33 11.83
N LYS A 34 7.73 1.61 12.70
CA LYS A 34 8.01 2.98 13.19
C LYS A 34 8.41 3.90 12.05
N ILE A 35 9.22 3.42 11.12
CA ILE A 35 9.66 4.17 9.93
C ILE A 35 8.48 4.49 9.01
N LEU A 36 7.61 3.51 8.67
CA LEU A 36 6.42 3.77 7.86
C LEU A 36 5.48 4.79 8.50
N LYS A 37 5.28 4.67 9.82
CA LYS A 37 4.47 5.62 10.61
C LYS A 37 5.06 7.03 10.56
N SER A 38 6.38 7.19 10.66
CA SER A 38 7.03 8.51 10.61
C SER A 38 6.98 9.15 9.22
N THR A 39 6.99 8.36 8.15
CA THR A 39 6.84 8.87 6.78
C THR A 39 5.40 9.18 6.41
N GLY A 40 4.43 8.59 7.13
CA GLY A 40 3.00 8.67 6.83
C GLY A 40 2.60 7.81 5.62
N VAL A 41 3.41 6.80 5.29
CA VAL A 41 3.17 5.93 4.14
C VAL A 41 2.32 4.74 4.60
N PRO A 42 1.10 4.57 4.07
CA PRO A 42 0.27 3.42 4.41
C PRO A 42 0.72 2.16 3.66
N VAL A 43 0.48 1.00 4.24
CA VAL A 43 0.65 -0.30 3.56
C VAL A 43 -0.50 -0.50 2.56
N TYR A 44 -0.20 -0.97 1.35
CA TYR A 44 -1.21 -1.23 0.34
C TYR A 44 -2.14 -2.38 0.76
N PRO A 45 -3.47 -2.23 0.69
CA PRO A 45 -4.40 -3.28 1.15
C PRO A 45 -4.23 -4.58 0.36
N GLY A 46 -4.20 -5.72 1.07
CA GLY A 46 -4.03 -7.03 0.43
C GLY A 46 -2.64 -7.31 -0.13
N SER A 47 -1.63 -6.46 0.15
CA SER A 47 -0.24 -6.80 -0.16
C SER A 47 0.40 -7.60 0.97
N THR A 48 1.35 -8.47 0.61
CA THR A 48 2.14 -9.28 1.54
C THR A 48 3.56 -8.74 1.64
N TYR A 49 4.09 -8.57 2.85
CA TYR A 49 5.50 -8.17 3.03
C TYR A 49 6.42 -9.33 2.65
N THR A 50 7.47 -9.05 1.86
CA THR A 50 8.40 -10.09 1.40
C THR A 50 9.75 -10.00 2.10
N THR A 51 10.45 -8.87 1.97
CA THR A 51 11.68 -8.56 2.70
C THR A 51 12.08 -7.11 2.45
N GLY A 52 13.06 -6.59 3.18
CA GLY A 52 13.66 -5.30 2.83
C GLY A 52 14.31 -4.56 4.00
N ASP A 53 15.64 -4.42 3.92
CA ASP A 53 16.45 -3.33 4.46
C ASP A 53 17.80 -3.36 3.74
N ASN A 54 18.48 -2.23 3.61
CA ASN A 54 19.90 -2.20 3.21
C ASN A 54 20.67 -1.14 4.01
N GLU A 55 21.99 -1.08 3.90
CA GLU A 55 22.82 -0.18 4.71
C GLU A 55 22.52 1.32 4.48
N ILE A 56 22.03 1.69 3.30
CA ILE A 56 21.92 3.08 2.83
C ILE A 56 20.48 3.62 2.99
N ALA A 57 19.48 2.74 2.95
CA ALA A 57 18.08 3.09 3.06
C ALA A 57 17.28 1.91 3.61
N THR A 58 16.19 2.22 4.29
CA THR A 58 15.15 1.24 4.53
C THR A 58 14.34 1.08 3.26
N VAL A 59 14.52 -0.05 2.59
CA VAL A 59 13.73 -0.48 1.44
C VAL A 59 12.73 -1.49 1.96
N LEU A 60 11.45 -1.36 1.65
CA LEU A 60 10.41 -2.30 2.03
C LEU A 60 9.73 -2.80 0.77
N TRP A 61 9.70 -4.11 0.57
CA TRP A 61 9.03 -4.74 -0.56
C TRP A 61 7.73 -5.41 -0.11
N PHE A 62 6.70 -5.19 -0.91
CA PHE A 62 5.42 -5.86 -0.76
C PHE A 62 4.98 -6.45 -2.09
N SER A 63 4.35 -7.62 -2.05
CA SER A 63 3.80 -8.27 -3.24
C SER A 63 2.28 -8.16 -3.27
N THR A 64 1.70 -8.03 -4.46
CA THR A 64 0.26 -8.10 -4.70
C THR A 64 -0.03 -8.57 -6.12
N THR A 65 -1.25 -9.00 -6.42
CA THR A 65 -1.68 -9.36 -7.78
C THR A 65 -2.41 -8.21 -8.50
N ASP A 66 -2.50 -7.04 -7.85
CA ASP A 66 -3.08 -5.84 -8.44
C ASP A 66 -2.13 -5.18 -9.44
N SER A 67 -2.66 -4.51 -10.47
CA SER A 67 -1.81 -3.86 -11.48
C SER A 67 -1.02 -2.66 -10.91
N PRO A 68 0.16 -2.33 -11.47
CA PRO A 68 0.94 -1.17 -11.03
C PRO A 68 0.14 0.13 -11.06
N ASP A 69 -0.67 0.34 -12.11
CA ASP A 69 -1.51 1.54 -12.24
C ASP A 69 -2.55 1.66 -11.12
N LYS A 70 -3.18 0.54 -10.74
CA LYS A 70 -4.16 0.50 -9.64
C LYS A 70 -3.50 0.86 -8.32
N ILE A 71 -2.33 0.28 -8.06
CA ILE A 71 -1.55 0.53 -6.83
C ILE A 71 -1.12 1.99 -6.76
N MET A 72 -0.53 2.51 -7.83
CA MET A 72 -0.02 3.88 -7.84
C MET A 72 -1.16 4.90 -7.75
N ALA A 73 -2.30 4.67 -8.39
CA ALA A 73 -3.48 5.52 -8.24
C ALA A 73 -4.04 5.52 -6.80
N TRP A 74 -3.93 4.39 -6.08
CA TRP A 74 -4.29 4.33 -4.67
C TRP A 74 -3.33 5.15 -3.81
N TYR A 75 -2.01 5.02 -4.02
CA TYR A 75 -1.01 5.78 -3.29
C TYR A 75 -1.13 7.29 -3.55
N GLU A 76 -1.38 7.74 -4.77
CA GLU A 76 -1.63 9.16 -5.08
C GLU A 76 -2.80 9.74 -4.28
N LYS A 77 -3.88 8.97 -4.12
CA LYS A 77 -5.05 9.39 -3.32
C LYS A 77 -4.71 9.50 -1.84
N LYS A 78 -3.88 8.59 -1.32
CA LYS A 78 -3.51 8.54 0.10
C LYS A 78 -2.39 9.53 0.45
N LEU A 79 -1.53 9.86 -0.50
CA LEU A 79 -0.35 10.68 -0.34
C LEU A 79 -0.47 11.97 -1.15
N SER A 80 -1.55 12.72 -0.94
CA SER A 80 -1.90 13.92 -1.72
C SER A 80 -0.85 15.04 -1.69
N GLY A 81 0.07 15.04 -0.72
CA GLY A 81 1.20 15.96 -0.63
C GLY A 81 2.48 15.47 -1.32
N TRP A 82 2.47 14.29 -1.93
CA TRP A 82 3.61 13.72 -2.65
C TRP A 82 3.56 14.13 -4.12
N SER A 83 4.74 14.20 -4.72
CA SER A 83 4.90 14.55 -6.13
C SER A 83 5.09 13.28 -6.97
N VAL A 84 4.80 13.39 -8.26
CA VAL A 84 4.94 12.30 -9.23
C VAL A 84 6.09 12.59 -10.18
N LEU A 85 6.89 11.56 -10.45
CA LEU A 85 7.93 11.53 -11.47
C LEU A 85 7.70 10.30 -12.35
N VAL A 86 7.85 10.43 -13.66
CA VAL A 86 7.82 9.29 -14.59
C VAL A 86 9.26 8.95 -14.95
N LEU A 87 9.70 7.73 -14.60
CA LEU A 87 11.02 7.20 -14.90
C LEU A 87 10.88 5.97 -15.79
N ASN A 88 11.43 6.02 -17.01
CA ASN A 88 11.40 4.91 -17.96
C ASN A 88 9.98 4.34 -18.17
N GLY A 89 8.98 5.21 -18.26
CA GLY A 89 7.56 4.82 -18.40
C GLY A 89 6.87 4.38 -17.10
N SER A 90 7.62 4.20 -16.01
CA SER A 90 7.07 3.83 -14.70
C SER A 90 6.82 5.05 -13.83
N LYS A 91 5.71 5.03 -13.10
CA LYS A 91 5.36 6.10 -12.17
C LYS A 91 6.10 5.91 -10.85
N VAL A 92 6.67 6.99 -10.33
CA VAL A 92 7.31 7.06 -9.02
C VAL A 92 6.69 8.20 -8.22
N LEU A 93 6.18 7.89 -7.04
CA LEU A 93 5.72 8.88 -6.07
C LEU A 93 6.85 9.21 -5.10
N TYR A 94 7.07 10.48 -4.79
CA TYR A 94 8.13 10.88 -3.86
C TYR A 94 7.71 12.04 -2.96
N LYS A 95 8.31 12.08 -1.76
CA LYS A 95 8.08 13.15 -0.78
C LYS A 95 9.02 14.33 -1.07
N GLY A 96 8.54 15.28 -1.86
CA GLY A 96 9.30 16.47 -2.24
C GLY A 96 8.55 17.42 -3.19
N PRO A 97 9.17 18.57 -3.54
CA PRO A 97 8.61 19.51 -4.50
C PRO A 97 8.52 18.89 -5.90
N LYS A 98 7.55 19.35 -6.70
CA LYS A 98 7.40 18.93 -8.10
C LYS A 98 8.64 19.32 -8.93
N GLY A 99 8.90 18.56 -9.99
CA GLY A 99 9.97 18.85 -10.96
C GLY A 99 11.34 18.27 -10.61
N MET A 100 11.45 17.43 -9.57
CA MET A 100 12.66 16.65 -9.31
C MET A 100 12.96 15.67 -10.45
N VAL A 101 14.25 15.35 -10.62
CA VAL A 101 14.72 14.34 -11.59
C VAL A 101 15.24 13.10 -10.88
N ALA A 102 15.51 12.03 -11.64
CA ALA A 102 15.88 10.72 -11.09
C ALA A 102 16.99 10.76 -10.02
N LYS A 103 18.04 11.57 -10.23
CA LYS A 103 19.18 11.69 -9.31
C LYS A 103 18.78 12.19 -7.92
N ASP A 104 17.72 12.99 -7.84
CA ASP A 104 17.27 13.63 -6.60
C ASP A 104 16.55 12.63 -5.67
N LEU A 105 15.98 11.54 -6.23
CA LEU A 105 15.23 10.52 -5.49
C LEU A 105 16.06 9.78 -4.45
N SER A 106 17.37 9.66 -4.65
CA SER A 106 18.29 8.99 -3.72
C SER A 106 18.20 9.55 -2.29
N SER A 107 17.87 10.84 -2.17
CA SER A 107 17.76 11.59 -0.92
C SER A 107 16.33 11.73 -0.38
N LYS A 108 15.34 11.09 -1.01
CA LYS A 108 13.91 11.26 -0.67
C LYS A 108 13.23 9.91 -0.43
N PRO A 109 12.22 9.88 0.45
CA PRO A 109 11.26 8.80 0.46
C PRO A 109 10.54 8.72 -0.88
N TYR A 110 10.48 7.52 -1.47
CA TYR A 110 9.76 7.29 -2.72
C TYR A 110 9.11 5.91 -2.76
N ILE A 111 8.11 5.78 -3.64
CA ILE A 111 7.30 4.58 -3.85
C ILE A 111 7.16 4.34 -5.35
N PHE A 112 7.29 3.10 -5.78
CA PHE A 112 6.92 2.67 -7.13
C PHE A 112 6.38 1.23 -7.09
N ALA A 113 5.68 0.84 -8.15
CA ALA A 113 5.16 -0.51 -8.31
C ALA A 113 5.54 -1.04 -9.70
N GLU A 114 5.97 -2.30 -9.78
CA GLU A 114 6.39 -2.94 -11.02
C GLU A 114 5.98 -4.42 -11.06
N ALA A 115 5.58 -4.90 -12.22
CA ALA A 115 5.28 -6.32 -12.41
C ALA A 115 6.57 -7.14 -12.42
N LYS A 116 6.61 -8.21 -11.62
CA LYS A 116 7.69 -9.19 -11.66
C LYS A 116 7.49 -10.08 -12.88
N HIS A 117 8.34 -9.94 -13.88
CA HIS A 117 8.24 -10.71 -15.12
C HIS A 117 9.05 -12.02 -15.09
N GLU A 118 9.39 -12.53 -13.91
CA GLU A 118 10.28 -13.70 -13.80
C GLU A 118 9.61 -15.01 -14.23
N ILE A 119 8.28 -15.09 -14.25
CA ILE A 119 7.53 -16.29 -14.61
C ILE A 119 6.41 -15.93 -15.61
N PRO A 120 6.35 -16.57 -16.80
CA PRO A 120 5.20 -16.43 -17.69
C PRO A 120 3.91 -16.82 -16.95
N ASP A 121 2.89 -15.97 -17.04
CA ASP A 121 1.58 -16.08 -16.37
C ASP A 121 1.51 -15.68 -14.89
N ASP A 122 2.63 -15.26 -14.29
CA ASP A 122 2.61 -14.65 -12.96
C ASP A 122 2.27 -13.16 -13.08
N THR A 123 1.25 -12.73 -12.34
CA THR A 123 0.77 -11.35 -12.30
C THR A 123 1.22 -10.64 -11.03
N GLU A 124 2.20 -11.20 -10.31
CA GLU A 124 2.75 -10.59 -9.12
C GLU A 124 3.41 -9.24 -9.44
N VAL A 125 3.01 -8.23 -8.67
CA VAL A 125 3.52 -6.87 -8.71
C VAL A 125 4.21 -6.59 -7.38
N GLU A 126 5.44 -6.10 -7.47
CA GLU A 126 6.19 -5.61 -6.33
C GLU A 126 5.89 -4.13 -6.12
N ILE A 127 5.64 -3.76 -4.87
CA ILE A 127 5.59 -2.40 -4.38
C ILE A 127 6.87 -2.16 -3.61
N THR A 128 7.68 -1.23 -4.10
CA THR A 128 8.89 -0.80 -3.41
C THR A 128 8.65 0.52 -2.71
N ILE A 129 8.85 0.54 -1.40
CA ILE A 129 8.88 1.77 -0.58
C ILE A 129 10.32 1.97 -0.12
N ARG A 130 11.00 3.02 -0.59
CA ARG A 130 12.34 3.37 -0.14
C ARG A 130 12.32 4.61 0.73
N ILE A 131 12.96 4.53 1.89
CA ILE A 131 13.10 5.60 2.87
C ILE A 131 14.59 5.74 3.20
N PRO A 132 15.25 6.84 2.80
CA PRO A 132 16.65 7.09 3.14
C PRO A 132 16.87 7.07 4.66
N LYS A 133 18.02 6.52 5.10
CA LYS A 133 18.45 6.54 6.50
C LYS A 133 19.01 7.92 6.89
#